data_AF-A0A3D9SLP7-F1
#
_entry.id   AF-A0A3D9SLP7-F1
#
_cell.length_a   1.000
_cell.length_b   1.000
_cell.length_c   1.000
_cell.angle_alpha   90.00
_cell.angle_beta   90.00
_cell.angle_gamma   90.00
#
_symmetry.space_group_name_H-M   'P 1'
#
loop_
_entity.id
_entity.type
_entity.pdbx_description
1 polymer ?
#
loop_
_entity_poly.entity_id
_entity_poly.type
_entity_poly.pdbx_seq_one_letter_code
_entity_poly.pdbx_strand_id
1 'polypeptide(L)'
;MSQSSERVPLTDTGRRSGSIGQFVRWLLPEDGIVDEIAVEVAAAGTRQVALTRTERELAAARILAAGGNATDIARRLFISYASAKALAARIAQENAAEAASPVLAADVA
;
A
#
# COMPACT_ATOMS: atom_id res chain seq x y z
N MET A 1 43.81 20.06 -41.03
CA MET A 1 42.38 19.73 -41.14
C MET A 1 42.21 18.33 -40.57
N SER A 2 41.89 18.23 -39.28
CA SER A 2 40.54 17.90 -38.78
C SER A 2 40.19 16.43 -39.12
N GLN A 3 39.89 15.53 -38.17
CA GLN A 3 39.09 15.71 -36.97
C GLN A 3 39.49 14.71 -35.86
N SER A 4 39.49 15.23 -34.63
CA SER A 4 39.38 14.49 -33.38
C SER A 4 38.00 13.83 -33.27
N SER A 5 37.95 12.60 -32.76
CA SER A 5 36.75 12.08 -32.11
C SER A 5 37.20 11.22 -30.95
N GLU A 6 37.29 11.88 -29.80
CA GLU A 6 37.57 11.30 -28.49
C GLU A 6 36.47 10.29 -28.14
N ARG A 7 36.88 9.06 -27.82
CA ARG A 7 36.02 8.07 -27.19
C ARG A 7 35.86 8.44 -25.72
N VAL A 8 34.66 8.85 -25.33
CA VAL A 8 34.28 9.00 -23.91
C VAL A 8 34.03 7.61 -23.31
N PRO A 9 34.73 7.20 -22.24
CA PRO A 9 34.35 5.99 -21.50
C PRO A 9 33.15 6.30 -20.60
N LEU A 10 32.00 5.69 -20.89
CA LEU A 10 30.88 5.61 -19.97
C LEU A 10 31.29 4.72 -18.79
N THR A 11 31.83 5.34 -17.75
CA THR A 11 31.86 4.76 -16.41
C THR A 11 30.45 4.83 -15.83
N ASP A 12 29.56 3.96 -16.30
CA ASP A 12 28.35 3.66 -15.53
C ASP A 12 28.77 2.71 -14.40
N THR A 13 29.14 3.33 -13.28
CA THR A 13 29.18 2.66 -12.00
C THR A 13 27.80 2.06 -11.74
N GLY A 14 27.62 0.82 -12.16
CA GLY A 14 26.47 -0.04 -11.89
C GLY A 14 26.33 -0.25 -10.38
N ARG A 15 25.89 0.81 -9.71
CA ARG A 15 25.41 0.83 -8.34
C ARG A 15 24.24 -0.15 -8.35
N ARG A 16 24.46 -1.29 -7.69
CA ARG A 16 23.46 -2.32 -7.37
C ARG A 16 22.12 -1.68 -7.02
N SER A 17 21.26 -1.51 -8.02
CA SER A 17 19.88 -1.05 -7.85
C SER A 17 19.06 -2.29 -7.57
N GLY A 18 19.12 -2.74 -6.32
CA GLY A 18 18.23 -3.79 -5.83
C GLY A 18 16.80 -3.28 -5.88
N SER A 19 15.93 -3.94 -6.65
CA SER A 19 14.56 -4.31 -6.24
C SER A 19 13.65 -3.25 -5.58
N ILE A 20 13.76 -1.95 -5.87
CA ILE A 20 12.78 -0.95 -5.40
C ILE A 20 11.63 -0.78 -6.40
N GLY A 21 11.89 -0.93 -7.71
CA GLY A 21 10.89 -0.64 -8.77
C GLY A 21 9.68 -1.60 -8.82
N GLN A 22 9.79 -2.80 -8.26
CA GLN A 22 8.69 -3.79 -8.33
C GLN A 22 7.57 -3.50 -7.31
N PHE A 23 7.88 -2.81 -6.22
CA PHE A 23 6.89 -2.51 -5.16
C PHE A 23 6.04 -1.27 -5.47
N VAL A 24 6.56 -0.32 -6.25
CA VAL A 24 5.84 0.94 -6.58
C VAL A 24 4.80 0.73 -7.69
N ARG A 25 4.93 -0.34 -8.49
CA ARG A 25 4.05 -0.61 -9.64
C ARG A 25 2.57 -0.81 -9.25
N TRP A 26 2.30 -1.19 -8.01
CA TRP A 26 0.96 -1.56 -7.53
C TRP A 26 0.37 -0.54 -6.55
N LEU A 27 0.95 0.67 -6.51
CA LEU A 27 0.38 1.81 -5.82
C LEU A 27 -0.02 2.86 -6.88
N LEU A 28 -1.32 3.15 -6.98
CA LEU A 28 -1.86 4.19 -7.82
C LEU A 28 -1.87 5.53 -7.07
N PRO A 29 -1.76 6.68 -7.78
CA PRO A 29 -2.10 7.96 -7.19
C PRO A 29 -3.58 8.00 -6.79
N GLU A 30 -3.91 8.78 -5.76
CA GLU A 30 -5.31 9.02 -5.39
C GLU A 30 -6.03 9.75 -6.54
N ASP A 31 -7.21 9.27 -6.91
CA ASP A 31 -8.08 9.86 -7.93
C ASP A 31 -9.43 10.37 -7.35
N GLY A 32 -9.64 10.16 -6.04
CA GLY A 32 -10.85 10.56 -5.32
C GLY A 32 -11.99 9.54 -5.40
N ILE A 33 -11.77 8.38 -6.02
CA ILE A 33 -12.75 7.29 -6.13
C ILE A 33 -12.16 6.05 -5.44
N VAL A 34 -13.03 5.22 -4.85
CA VAL A 34 -12.63 3.93 -4.27
C VAL A 34 -13.17 2.83 -5.16
N ASP A 35 -12.31 2.01 -5.76
CA ASP A 35 -12.70 0.78 -6.43
C ASP A 35 -12.92 -0.34 -5.40
N GLU A 36 -14.17 -0.51 -4.98
CA GLU A 36 -14.54 -1.52 -3.98
C GLU A 36 -14.22 -2.96 -4.39
N ILE A 37 -14.22 -3.25 -5.71
CA ILE A 37 -13.87 -4.56 -6.24
C ILE A 37 -12.37 -4.79 -6.15
N ALA A 38 -11.55 -3.78 -6.46
CA ALA A 38 -10.10 -3.86 -6.25
C ALA A 38 -9.77 -4.13 -4.77
N VAL A 39 -10.46 -3.43 -3.85
CA VAL A 39 -10.32 -3.64 -2.40
C VAL A 39 -10.71 -5.06 -2.00
N GLU A 40 -11.84 -5.59 -2.48
CA GLU A 40 -12.29 -6.95 -2.18
C GLU A 40 -11.32 -8.02 -2.71
N VAL A 41 -10.92 -7.91 -3.97
CA VAL A 41 -9.99 -8.83 -4.62
C VAL A 41 -8.66 -8.86 -3.86
N ALA A 42 -8.14 -7.69 -3.49
CA ALA A 42 -6.91 -7.58 -2.71
C ALA A 42 -7.07 -8.15 -1.29
N ALA A 43 -8.18 -7.85 -0.61
CA ALA A 43 -8.44 -8.37 0.74
C ALA A 43 -8.60 -9.89 0.76
N ALA A 44 -9.23 -10.48 -0.28
CA ALA A 44 -9.32 -11.92 -0.46
C ALA A 44 -7.96 -12.56 -0.80
N GLY A 45 -7.03 -11.78 -1.38
CA GLY A 45 -5.72 -12.26 -1.81
C GLY A 45 -5.79 -13.17 -3.04
N THR A 46 -6.84 -13.05 -3.85
CA THR A 46 -7.08 -13.89 -5.04
C THR A 46 -6.10 -13.57 -6.17
N ARG A 47 -5.76 -12.30 -6.35
CA ARG A 47 -4.72 -11.82 -7.26
C ARG A 47 -4.16 -10.47 -6.81
N GLN A 48 -3.01 -10.11 -7.35
CA GLN A 48 -2.46 -8.77 -7.19
C GLN A 48 -3.29 -7.74 -7.97
N VAL A 49 -3.57 -6.60 -7.35
CA VAL A 49 -4.28 -5.45 -7.94
C VAL A 49 -3.50 -4.19 -7.62
N ALA A 50 -3.51 -3.23 -8.54
CA ALA A 50 -2.99 -1.90 -8.25
C ALA A 50 -4.03 -1.18 -7.37
N LEU A 51 -3.60 -0.60 -6.27
CA LEU A 51 -4.48 0.08 -5.31
C LEU A 51 -3.97 1.50 -5.08
N THR A 52 -4.87 2.45 -4.86
CA THR A 52 -4.52 3.71 -4.21
C THR A 52 -4.05 3.47 -2.76
N ARG A 53 -3.58 4.51 -2.07
CA ARG A 53 -3.27 4.38 -0.65
C ARG A 53 -4.55 4.18 0.16
N THR A 54 -5.61 4.92 -0.14
CA THR A 54 -6.93 4.77 0.52
C THR A 54 -7.48 3.35 0.35
N GLU A 55 -7.46 2.82 -0.87
CA GLU A 55 -7.91 1.45 -1.15
C GLU A 55 -7.08 0.39 -0.42
N ARG A 56 -5.76 0.60 -0.32
CA ARG A 56 -4.87 -0.29 0.43
C ARG A 56 -5.18 -0.30 1.93
N GLU A 57 -5.53 0.86 2.48
CA GLU A 57 -5.95 1.02 3.88
C GLU A 57 -7.26 0.26 4.12
N LEU A 58 -8.25 0.44 3.25
CA LEU A 58 -9.53 -0.28 3.30
C LEU A 58 -9.35 -1.79 3.15
N ALA A 59 -8.48 -2.24 2.24
CA ALA A 59 -8.22 -3.67 2.06
C ALA A 59 -7.55 -4.28 3.31
N ALA A 60 -6.60 -3.57 3.91
CA ALA A 60 -5.98 -3.98 5.17
C ALA A 60 -7.00 -4.04 6.32
N ALA A 61 -7.89 -3.05 6.42
CA ALA A 61 -8.96 -3.04 7.42
C ALA A 61 -9.91 -4.23 7.23
N ARG A 62 -10.31 -4.55 5.99
CA ARG A 62 -11.12 -5.75 5.68
C ARG A 62 -10.41 -7.04 6.07
N ILE A 63 -9.10 -7.16 5.81
CA ILE A 63 -8.31 -8.33 6.23
C ILE A 63 -8.35 -8.49 7.76
N LEU A 64 -8.15 -7.41 8.51
CA LEU A 64 -8.20 -7.42 9.98
C LEU A 64 -9.59 -7.76 10.52
N ALA A 65 -10.64 -7.17 9.95
CA ALA A 65 -12.02 -7.43 10.34
C ALA A 65 -12.43 -8.90 10.11
N ALA A 66 -11.83 -9.56 9.10
CA ALA A 66 -11.99 -10.98 8.85
C ALA A 66 -11.13 -11.89 9.78
N GLY A 67 -10.45 -11.32 10.78
CA GLY A 67 -9.57 -12.05 11.70
C GLY A 67 -8.15 -12.29 11.18
N GLY A 68 -7.77 -11.69 10.05
CA GLY A 68 -6.41 -11.73 9.54
C GLY A 68 -5.43 -10.91 10.37
N ASN A 69 -4.13 -11.10 10.14
CA ASN A 69 -3.07 -10.39 10.86
C ASN A 69 -2.07 -9.68 9.91
N ALA A 70 -1.03 -9.07 10.46
CA ALA A 70 -0.01 -8.36 9.68
C ALA A 70 0.68 -9.24 8.62
N THR A 71 0.81 -10.54 8.85
CA THR A 71 1.34 -11.50 7.87
C THR A 71 0.37 -11.67 6.70
N ASP A 72 -0.94 -11.76 6.97
CA ASP A 72 -1.96 -11.79 5.91
C ASP A 72 -1.94 -10.51 5.08
N ILE A 73 -1.82 -9.34 5.72
CA ILE A 73 -1.73 -8.05 5.03
C ILE A 73 -0.49 -8.01 4.13
N ALA A 74 0.69 -8.39 4.65
CA ALA A 74 1.93 -8.39 3.89
C ALA A 74 1.82 -9.30 2.65
N ARG A 75 1.27 -10.50 2.82
CA ARG A 75 1.10 -11.49 1.75
C ARG A 75 0.09 -11.02 0.70
N ARG A 76 -1.09 -10.56 1.12
CA ARG A 76 -2.21 -10.25 0.21
C ARG A 76 -2.03 -8.90 -0.49
N LEU A 77 -1.42 -7.92 0.17
CA LEU A 77 -1.18 -6.59 -0.39
C LEU A 77 0.22 -6.41 -0.98
N PHE A 78 1.04 -7.47 -0.98
CA PHE A 78 2.39 -7.50 -1.55
C PHE A 78 3.31 -6.38 -1.01
N ILE A 79 3.25 -6.14 0.30
CA ILE A 79 4.10 -5.16 0.99
C ILE A 79 4.99 -5.86 2.02
N SER A 80 6.05 -5.18 2.46
CA SER A 80 6.91 -5.71 3.52
C SER A 80 6.11 -5.95 4.81
N TYR A 81 6.52 -6.94 5.59
CA TYR A 81 5.92 -7.19 6.91
C TYR A 81 6.01 -5.98 7.84
N ALA A 82 7.11 -5.23 7.79
CA ALA A 82 7.27 -3.99 8.57
C ALA A 82 6.20 -2.95 8.20
N SER A 83 5.98 -2.74 6.89
CA SER A 83 4.92 -1.85 6.38
C SER A 83 3.54 -2.34 6.78
N ALA A 84 3.28 -3.65 6.68
CA ALA A 84 2.01 -4.25 7.07
C ALA A 84 1.72 -4.11 8.57
N LYS A 85 2.74 -4.29 9.42
CA LYS A 85 2.63 -4.11 10.88
C LYS A 85 2.32 -2.65 11.23
N ALA A 86 3.02 -1.69 10.61
CA ALA A 86 2.75 -0.27 10.80
C ALA A 86 1.34 0.12 10.34
N LEU A 87 0.91 -0.42 9.19
CA LEU A 87 -0.44 -0.21 8.67
C LEU A 87 -1.52 -0.75 9.61
N ALA A 88 -1.36 -1.98 10.09
CA ALA A 88 -2.30 -2.58 11.03
C ALA A 88 -2.40 -1.81 12.35
N ALA A 89 -1.26 -1.34 12.87
CA ALA A 89 -1.23 -0.53 14.10
C ALA A 89 -1.96 0.80 13.92
N ARG A 90 -1.78 1.47 12.78
CA ARG A 90 -2.48 2.72 12.48
C ARG A 90 -3.99 2.51 12.38
N ILE A 91 -4.45 1.50 11.65
CA ILE A 91 -5.89 1.18 11.51
C ILE A 91 -6.50 0.88 12.89
N ALA A 92 -5.79 0.14 13.76
CA ALA A 92 -6.27 -0.12 15.11
C ALA A 92 -6.40 1.18 15.94
N GLN A 93 -5.48 2.12 15.78
CA GLN A 93 -5.54 3.43 16.45
C GLN A 93 -6.69 4.28 15.92
N GLU A 94 -6.91 4.31 14.60
CA GLU A 94 -8.01 5.03 13.95
C GLU A 94 -9.37 4.49 14.42
N ASN A 95 -9.56 3.17 14.41
CA ASN A 95 -10.78 2.53 14.92
C ASN A 95 -11.00 2.78 16.41
N ALA A 96 -9.92 2.78 17.22
CA ALA A 96 -10.02 3.10 18.64
C ALA A 96 -10.37 4.58 18.89
N ALA A 97 -9.84 5.49 18.05
CA ALA A 97 -10.17 6.91 18.12
C ALA A 97 -11.63 7.18 17.71
N GLU A 98 -12.13 6.46 16.71
CA GLU A 98 -13.55 6.50 16.31
C GLU A 98 -14.46 5.98 17.43
N ALA A 99 -14.12 4.83 18.03
CA ALA A 99 -14.87 4.28 19.17
C ALA A 99 -14.83 5.19 20.41
N ALA A 100 -13.78 5.99 20.58
CA ALA A 100 -13.63 6.94 21.68
C ALA A 100 -14.34 8.29 21.44
N SER A 101 -14.85 8.54 20.23
CA SER A 101 -15.75 9.67 19.93
C SER A 101 -17.19 9.15 19.80
N PRO A 102 -17.93 8.97 20.91
CA PRO A 102 -19.33 8.63 20.81
C PRO A 102 -20.07 9.82 20.20
N VAL A 103 -20.38 9.71 18.92
CA VAL A 103 -21.40 10.55 18.27
C VAL A 103 -22.65 10.46 19.16
N LEU A 104 -23.25 11.60 19.49
CA LEU A 104 -24.42 11.74 20.38
C LEU A 104 -25.57 10.76 20.01
N ALA A 105 -25.49 9.52 20.47
CA ALA A 105 -26.52 8.50 20.32
C ALA A 105 -27.47 8.53 21.54
N ALA A 106 -27.97 9.73 21.89
CA ALA A 106 -28.87 9.89 23.03
C ALA A 106 -29.96 10.97 22.85
N ASP A 107 -30.24 11.46 21.64
CA ASP A 107 -31.41 12.32 21.44
C ASP A 107 -32.03 12.05 20.06
N VAL A 108 -33.06 11.19 20.05
CA VAL A 108 -34.35 11.35 19.35
C VAL A 108 -35.15 10.05 19.55
N ALA A 109 -36.31 10.24 20.18
CA ALA A 109 -37.46 9.35 20.42
C ALA A 109 -37.45 8.52 21.72
#